data_AF-A0A1Y6KU98-F1
#
_entry.id   AF-A0A1Y6KU98-F1
#
_cell.length_a   1.000
_cell.length_b   1.000
_cell.length_c   1.000
_cell.angle_alpha   90.00
_cell.angle_beta   90.00
_cell.angle_gamma   90.00
#
_symmetry.space_group_name_H-M   'P 1'
#
loop_
_entity.id
_entity.type
_entity.pdbx_description
1 polymer ?
#
loop_
_entity_poly.entity_id
_entity_poly.type
_entity_poly.pdbx_seq_one_letter_code
_entity_poly.pdbx_strand_id
1 'polypeptide(L)'
;MEATIRPNSLGGGQLNAEDHMVIAERYIKECRRNQYNMDKLLSQATEHIEAARKINPAANVKIDDVHHTINDLVAESLALQAQIDCKTGIYKKQVRRGLKAADEALKYWPFYAEIYVTKAIGLKRLGRHREAQKMLDVAIEKNPRHFLAHELRNGTTDAGTPAADSMWFGPDFFKDILTDWRFLSILALFFIWPGYCVYRVYTGLQTGDPDTAYYFWWAVVMIGAPIGLNVLKEWWERQ
;
A
#
# COMPACT_ATOMS: atom_id res chain seq x y z
N MET A 1 11.89 -28.10 8.89
CA MET A 1 10.96 -29.23 9.05
C MET A 1 10.11 -29.31 7.81
N GLU A 2 10.54 -30.10 6.82
CA GLU A 2 9.69 -30.41 5.65
C GLU A 2 8.60 -31.37 6.11
N ALA A 3 7.36 -30.88 6.20
CA ALA A 3 6.21 -31.76 6.25
C ALA A 3 6.08 -32.43 4.87
N THR A 4 6.78 -33.55 4.69
CA THR A 4 6.43 -34.52 3.66
C THR A 4 5.08 -35.09 4.09
N ILE A 5 4.01 -34.45 3.61
CA ILE A 5 2.64 -34.96 3.76
C ILE A 5 2.59 -36.23 2.91
N ARG A 6 2.95 -37.36 3.51
CA ARG A 6 2.74 -38.67 2.88
C ARG A 6 1.24 -38.96 2.90
N PRO A 7 0.66 -39.41 1.78
CA PRO A 7 -0.76 -39.77 1.67
C PRO A 7 -1.08 -41.11 2.39
N ASN A 8 -0.40 -41.42 3.50
CA ASN A 8 -0.39 -42.75 4.11
C ASN A 8 -1.58 -43.03 5.05
N SER A 9 -2.70 -42.31 4.93
CA SER A 9 -3.98 -42.72 5.53
C SER A 9 -5.02 -43.18 4.51
N LEU A 10 -4.70 -43.15 3.22
CA LEU A 10 -5.54 -43.71 2.16
C LEU A 10 -4.83 -44.95 1.63
N GLY A 11 -5.47 -46.11 1.77
CA GLY A 11 -4.95 -47.41 1.34
C GLY A 11 -4.45 -47.38 -0.10
N GLY A 12 -3.49 -48.24 -0.43
CA GLY A 12 -2.72 -48.27 -1.68
C GLY A 12 -3.50 -48.58 -2.97
N GLY A 13 -4.64 -47.93 -3.21
CA GLY A 13 -5.34 -47.82 -4.48
C GLY A 13 -5.12 -46.44 -5.11
N GLN A 14 -5.42 -46.30 -6.41
CA GLN A 14 -5.44 -45.01 -7.10
C GLN A 14 -6.31 -44.02 -6.32
N LEU A 15 -5.79 -42.83 -6.05
CA LEU A 15 -6.52 -41.76 -5.38
C LEU A 15 -7.74 -41.36 -6.21
N ASN A 16 -8.90 -41.26 -5.56
CA ASN A 16 -10.11 -40.80 -6.23
C ASN A 16 -10.08 -39.27 -6.40
N ALA A 17 -10.96 -38.72 -7.25
CA ALA A 17 -11.07 -37.28 -7.45
C ALA A 17 -11.34 -36.54 -6.12
N GLU A 18 -12.15 -37.14 -5.26
CA GLU A 18 -12.51 -36.58 -3.95
C GLU A 18 -11.29 -36.49 -3.01
N ASP A 19 -10.45 -37.52 -2.97
CA ASP A 19 -9.23 -37.55 -2.16
C ASP A 19 -8.26 -36.43 -2.59
N HIS A 20 -8.11 -36.25 -3.90
CA HIS A 20 -7.30 -35.18 -4.46
C HIS A 20 -7.84 -33.79 -4.08
N MET A 21 -9.16 -33.61 -4.04
CA MET A 21 -9.78 -32.36 -3.61
C MET A 21 -9.56 -32.07 -2.11
N VAL A 22 -9.69 -33.08 -1.24
CA VAL A 22 -9.40 -32.93 0.20
C VAL A 22 -7.94 -32.54 0.43
N ILE A 23 -7.01 -33.18 -0.29
CA ILE A 23 -5.58 -32.87 -0.20
C ILE A 23 -5.33 -31.43 -0.67
N ALA A 24 -5.91 -31.01 -1.80
CA ALA A 24 -5.77 -29.66 -2.31
C ALA A 24 -6.29 -28.60 -1.31
N GLU A 25 -7.47 -28.82 -0.73
CA GLU A 25 -8.07 -27.90 0.24
C GLU A 25 -7.21 -27.79 1.52
N ARG A 26 -6.59 -28.89 1.96
CA ARG A 26 -5.63 -28.88 3.06
C ARG A 26 -4.41 -28.01 2.75
N TYR A 27 -3.84 -28.13 1.55
CA TYR A 27 -2.73 -27.28 1.12
C TYR A 27 -3.13 -25.80 1.03
N ILE A 28 -4.33 -25.51 0.54
CA ILE A 28 -4.91 -24.15 0.50
C ILE A 28 -5.06 -23.57 1.91
N LYS A 29 -5.57 -24.35 2.87
CA LYS A 29 -5.67 -23.95 4.28
C LYS A 29 -4.30 -23.71 4.90
N GLU A 30 -3.31 -24.54 4.56
CA GLU A 30 -1.94 -24.38 5.04
C GLU A 30 -1.25 -23.15 4.46
N CYS A 31 -1.46 -22.86 3.16
CA CYS A 31 -1.08 -21.59 2.55
C CYS A 31 -1.66 -20.41 3.34
N ARG A 32 -2.95 -20.42 3.68
CA ARG A 32 -3.55 -19.30 4.44
C ARG A 32 -2.93 -19.10 5.83
N ARG A 33 -2.42 -20.17 6.47
CA ARG A 33 -1.85 -20.13 7.82
C ARG A 33 -0.36 -19.77 7.81
N ASN A 34 0.41 -20.29 6.87
CA ASN A 34 1.86 -20.14 6.83
C ASN A 34 2.26 -19.00 5.88
N GLN A 35 3.05 -18.04 6.35
CA GLN A 35 3.54 -16.94 5.49
C GLN A 35 4.76 -17.32 4.61
N TYR A 36 5.30 -18.54 4.77
CA TYR A 36 6.51 -19.01 4.11
C TYR A 36 6.20 -20.15 3.13
N ASN A 37 6.95 -20.22 2.02
CA ASN A 37 6.85 -21.25 0.97
C ASN A 37 5.49 -21.38 0.28
N MET A 38 4.74 -20.27 0.22
CA MET A 38 3.41 -20.19 -0.41
C MET A 38 3.40 -20.71 -1.85
N ASP A 39 4.41 -20.37 -2.65
CA ASP A 39 4.47 -20.77 -4.06
C ASP A 39 4.56 -22.30 -4.23
N LYS A 40 5.31 -22.97 -3.35
CA LYS A 40 5.47 -24.44 -3.39
C LYS A 40 4.17 -25.13 -2.99
N LEU A 41 3.55 -24.69 -1.91
CA LEU A 41 2.28 -25.23 -1.42
C LEU A 41 1.14 -25.00 -2.43
N LEU A 42 1.10 -23.82 -3.05
CA LEU A 42 0.11 -23.50 -4.08
C LEU A 42 0.31 -24.37 -5.34
N SER A 43 1.55 -24.60 -5.77
CA SER A 43 1.84 -25.49 -6.89
C SER A 43 1.36 -26.92 -6.63
N GLN A 44 1.57 -27.43 -5.41
CA GLN A 44 1.08 -28.76 -5.00
C GLN A 44 -0.45 -28.81 -4.98
N ALA A 45 -1.10 -27.76 -4.47
CA ALA A 45 -2.56 -27.66 -4.51
C ALA A 45 -3.09 -27.68 -5.95
N THR A 46 -2.51 -26.89 -6.85
CA THR A 46 -2.93 -26.85 -8.26
C THR A 46 -2.76 -28.18 -8.98
N GLU A 47 -1.68 -28.91 -8.70
CA GLU A 47 -1.44 -30.23 -9.29
C GLU A 47 -2.53 -31.23 -8.89
N HIS A 48 -2.90 -31.26 -7.60
CA HIS A 48 -3.99 -32.11 -7.12
C HIS A 48 -5.36 -31.70 -7.66
N ILE A 49 -5.62 -30.39 -7.82
CA ILE A 49 -6.85 -29.89 -8.45
C ILE A 49 -6.93 -30.34 -9.92
N GLU A 50 -5.82 -30.25 -10.66
CA GLU A 50 -5.78 -30.69 -12.06
C GLU A 50 -5.93 -32.22 -12.19
N ALA A 51 -5.35 -32.98 -11.27
CA ALA A 51 -5.53 -34.42 -11.19
C ALA A 51 -6.99 -34.78 -10.93
N ALA A 52 -7.64 -34.14 -9.95
CA ALA A 52 -9.06 -34.33 -9.67
C ALA A 52 -9.93 -34.02 -10.90
N ARG A 53 -9.64 -32.90 -11.58
CA ARG A 53 -10.36 -32.47 -12.80
C ARG A 53 -10.25 -33.47 -13.95
N LYS A 54 -9.11 -34.16 -14.09
CA LYS A 54 -8.92 -35.22 -15.11
C LYS A 54 -9.72 -36.48 -14.81
N ILE A 55 -9.85 -36.84 -13.54
CA ILE A 55 -10.57 -38.05 -13.11
C ILE A 55 -12.08 -37.82 -13.19
N ASN A 56 -12.58 -36.75 -12.59
CA ASN A 56 -14.00 -36.42 -12.63
C ASN A 56 -14.22 -34.89 -12.55
N PRO A 57 -14.60 -34.22 -13.64
CA PRO A 57 -14.79 -32.76 -13.66
C PRO A 57 -16.02 -32.29 -12.89
N ALA A 58 -16.98 -33.18 -12.59
CA ALA A 58 -18.18 -32.88 -11.83
C ALA A 58 -18.09 -33.33 -10.35
N ALA A 59 -16.88 -33.67 -9.87
CA ALA A 59 -16.70 -34.08 -8.49
C ALA A 59 -17.06 -32.95 -7.52
N ASN A 60 -17.76 -33.33 -6.46
CA ASN A 60 -18.07 -32.48 -5.32
C ASN A 60 -17.58 -33.20 -4.06
N VAL A 61 -17.01 -32.44 -3.12
CA VAL A 61 -16.59 -32.99 -1.84
C VAL A 61 -17.22 -32.17 -0.73
N LYS A 62 -17.80 -32.86 0.24
CA LYS A 62 -18.25 -32.22 1.48
C LYS A 62 -17.09 -32.16 2.46
N ILE A 63 -16.52 -30.96 2.65
CA ILE A 63 -15.46 -30.71 3.63
C ILE A 63 -15.98 -29.69 4.65
N ASP A 64 -15.83 -29.98 5.95
CA ASP A 64 -16.27 -29.11 7.06
C ASP A 64 -17.72 -28.62 6.90
N ASP A 65 -18.62 -29.51 6.48
CA ASP A 65 -20.04 -29.26 6.19
C ASP A 65 -20.37 -28.39 4.96
N VAL A 66 -19.36 -27.90 4.25
CA VAL A 66 -19.52 -27.14 2.99
C VAL A 66 -19.22 -28.04 1.80
N HIS A 67 -20.06 -27.96 0.76
CA HIS A 67 -19.78 -28.65 -0.50
C HIS A 67 -18.81 -27.79 -1.31
N HIS A 68 -17.59 -28.27 -1.49
CA HIS A 68 -16.61 -27.67 -2.37
C HIS A 68 -16.71 -28.34 -3.74
N THR A 69 -16.90 -27.55 -4.79
CA THR A 69 -16.72 -28.02 -6.17
C THR A 69 -15.27 -27.82 -6.61
N ILE A 70 -14.84 -28.54 -7.65
CA ILE A 70 -13.51 -28.31 -8.25
C ILE A 70 -13.36 -26.85 -8.68
N ASN A 71 -14.41 -26.23 -9.21
CA ASN A 71 -14.38 -24.82 -9.63
C ASN A 71 -14.17 -23.87 -8.45
N ASP A 72 -14.74 -24.18 -7.29
CA ASP A 72 -14.51 -23.41 -6.07
C ASP A 72 -13.03 -23.50 -5.66
N LEU A 73 -12.46 -24.70 -5.62
CA LEU A 73 -11.04 -24.89 -5.28
C LEU A 73 -10.10 -24.19 -6.28
N VAL A 74 -10.43 -24.22 -7.58
CA VAL A 74 -9.71 -23.49 -8.62
C VAL A 74 -9.77 -21.98 -8.35
N ALA A 75 -10.97 -21.44 -8.12
CA ALA A 75 -11.15 -20.01 -7.83
C ALA A 75 -10.36 -19.59 -6.59
N GLU A 76 -10.36 -20.44 -5.57
CA GLU A 76 -9.66 -20.24 -4.30
C GLU A 76 -8.14 -20.22 -4.47
N SER A 77 -7.59 -21.18 -5.22
CA SER A 77 -6.16 -21.22 -5.53
C SER A 77 -5.73 -20.00 -6.35
N LEU A 78 -6.53 -19.56 -7.32
CA LEU A 78 -6.24 -18.39 -8.16
C LEU A 78 -6.31 -17.10 -7.34
N ALA A 79 -7.27 -16.99 -6.43
CA ALA A 79 -7.39 -15.86 -5.52
C ALA A 79 -6.16 -15.76 -4.59
N LEU A 80 -5.73 -16.89 -4.02
CA LEU A 80 -4.50 -16.94 -3.21
C LEU A 80 -3.25 -16.60 -4.03
N GLN A 81 -3.14 -17.12 -5.24
CA GLN A 81 -2.04 -16.78 -6.13
C GLN A 81 -1.98 -15.28 -6.41
N ALA A 82 -3.13 -14.67 -6.71
CA ALA A 82 -3.23 -13.23 -6.91
C ALA A 82 -2.79 -12.46 -5.65
N GLN A 83 -3.19 -12.91 -4.46
CA GLN A 83 -2.78 -12.28 -3.21
C GLN A 83 -1.27 -12.34 -3.00
N ILE A 84 -0.65 -13.49 -3.21
CA ILE A 84 0.80 -13.67 -3.08
C ILE A 84 1.50 -12.76 -4.08
N ASP A 85 1.25 -12.94 -5.38
CA ASP A 85 1.92 -12.21 -6.46
C ASP A 85 1.72 -10.68 -6.34
N CYS A 86 0.52 -10.22 -5.95
CA CYS A 86 0.23 -8.80 -5.78
C CYS A 86 0.77 -8.21 -4.48
N LYS A 87 0.95 -8.98 -3.39
CA LYS A 87 1.49 -8.45 -2.12
C LYS A 87 3.01 -8.62 -2.01
N THR A 88 3.54 -9.80 -2.32
CA THR A 88 4.97 -10.14 -2.15
C THR A 88 5.82 -9.84 -3.38
N GLY A 89 5.21 -9.82 -4.59
CA GLY A 89 5.98 -9.77 -5.83
C GLY A 89 6.80 -8.49 -5.97
N ILE A 90 8.13 -8.55 -5.83
CA ILE A 90 9.02 -7.37 -5.86
C ILE A 90 9.01 -6.72 -7.25
N TYR A 91 8.79 -7.54 -8.29
CA TYR A 91 8.89 -7.12 -9.68
C TYR A 91 7.51 -6.85 -10.31
N LYS A 92 7.43 -5.81 -11.14
CA LYS A 92 6.22 -5.47 -11.92
C LYS A 92 5.67 -6.65 -12.74
N LYS A 93 6.53 -7.56 -13.21
CA LYS A 93 6.14 -8.77 -13.94
C LYS A 93 5.31 -9.73 -13.08
N GLN A 94 5.71 -9.95 -11.83
CA GLN A 94 4.98 -10.81 -10.88
C GLN A 94 3.63 -10.18 -10.54
N VAL A 95 3.61 -8.86 -10.28
CA VAL A 95 2.36 -8.14 -10.04
C VAL A 95 1.38 -8.27 -11.22
N ARG A 96 1.88 -8.19 -12.47
CA ARG A 96 1.04 -8.44 -13.66
C ARG A 96 0.52 -9.88 -13.74
N ARG A 97 1.29 -10.88 -13.29
CA ARG A 97 0.83 -12.27 -13.19
C ARG A 97 -0.30 -12.39 -12.16
N GLY A 98 -0.14 -11.78 -10.99
CA GLY A 98 -1.17 -11.75 -9.95
C GLY A 98 -2.47 -11.08 -10.41
N LEU A 99 -2.38 -9.99 -11.19
CA LEU A 99 -3.57 -9.35 -11.77
C LEU A 99 -4.31 -10.28 -12.75
N LYS A 100 -3.60 -11.04 -13.58
CA LYS A 100 -4.23 -12.04 -14.46
C LYS A 100 -4.91 -13.14 -13.67
N ALA A 101 -4.26 -13.64 -12.60
CA ALA A 101 -4.85 -14.64 -11.72
C ALA A 101 -6.12 -14.11 -11.03
N ALA A 102 -6.13 -12.84 -10.62
CA ALA A 102 -7.32 -12.18 -10.07
C ALA A 102 -8.46 -12.11 -11.10
N ASP A 103 -8.16 -11.76 -12.35
CA ASP A 103 -9.17 -11.69 -13.42
C ASP A 103 -9.76 -13.08 -13.74
N GLU A 104 -8.96 -14.14 -13.66
CA GLU A 104 -9.43 -15.51 -13.82
C GLU A 104 -10.27 -15.96 -12.63
N ALA A 105 -9.87 -15.65 -11.39
CA ALA A 105 -10.65 -15.95 -10.19
C ALA A 105 -12.03 -15.28 -10.20
N LEU A 106 -12.12 -14.03 -10.68
CA LEU A 106 -13.39 -13.30 -10.80
C LEU A 106 -14.39 -13.93 -11.76
N LYS A 107 -13.94 -14.74 -12.73
CA LYS A 107 -14.85 -15.49 -13.62
C LYS A 107 -15.65 -16.54 -12.87
N TYR A 108 -15.06 -17.12 -11.82
CA TYR A 108 -15.71 -18.10 -10.96
C TYR A 108 -16.43 -17.44 -9.78
N TRP A 109 -15.80 -16.45 -9.13
CA TRP A 109 -16.33 -15.76 -7.95
C TRP A 109 -16.47 -14.24 -8.16
N PRO A 110 -17.48 -13.79 -8.92
CA PRO A 110 -17.69 -12.36 -9.20
C PRO A 110 -18.19 -11.55 -7.98
N PHE A 111 -18.64 -12.21 -6.92
CA PHE A 111 -19.14 -11.55 -5.71
C PHE A 111 -18.10 -11.47 -4.58
N TYR A 112 -16.91 -12.04 -4.79
CA TYR A 112 -15.91 -12.11 -3.73
C TYR A 112 -15.08 -10.83 -3.67
N ALA A 113 -15.44 -9.95 -2.74
CA ALA A 113 -14.86 -8.61 -2.57
C ALA A 113 -13.33 -8.62 -2.38
N GLU A 114 -12.78 -9.66 -1.74
CA GLU A 114 -11.34 -9.74 -1.46
C GLU A 114 -10.48 -9.85 -2.73
N ILE A 115 -11.01 -10.43 -3.82
CA ILE A 115 -10.28 -10.48 -5.10
C ILE A 115 -10.19 -9.07 -5.72
N TYR A 116 -11.26 -8.27 -5.66
CA TYR A 116 -11.24 -6.88 -6.12
C TYR A 116 -10.25 -6.03 -5.33
N VAL A 117 -10.20 -6.21 -4.01
CA VAL A 117 -9.21 -5.57 -3.13
C VAL A 117 -7.79 -5.97 -3.53
N THR A 118 -7.55 -7.25 -3.77
CA THR A 118 -6.24 -7.76 -4.20
C THR A 118 -5.81 -7.17 -5.54
N LYS A 119 -6.75 -7.08 -6.48
CA LYS A 119 -6.54 -6.44 -7.79
C LYS A 119 -6.19 -4.96 -7.63
N ALA A 120 -6.86 -4.24 -6.74
CA ALA A 120 -6.54 -2.85 -6.44
C ALA A 120 -5.14 -2.66 -5.88
N ILE A 121 -4.69 -3.54 -4.97
CA ILE A 121 -3.31 -3.55 -4.45
C ILE A 121 -2.31 -3.73 -5.61
N GLY A 122 -2.53 -4.72 -6.48
CA GLY A 122 -1.66 -4.95 -7.64
C GLY A 122 -1.61 -3.75 -8.59
N LEU A 123 -2.75 -3.11 -8.86
CA LEU A 123 -2.82 -1.90 -9.68
C LEU A 123 -2.10 -0.71 -9.04
N LYS A 124 -2.23 -0.52 -7.72
CA LYS A 124 -1.51 0.51 -6.97
C LYS A 124 0.01 0.32 -7.09
N ARG A 125 0.50 -0.91 -6.97
CA ARG A 125 1.93 -1.24 -7.14
C ARG A 125 2.45 -1.03 -8.56
N LEU A 126 1.57 -1.08 -9.57
CA LEU A 126 1.90 -0.73 -10.95
C LEU A 126 1.78 0.77 -11.25
N GLY A 127 1.36 1.60 -10.28
CA GLY A 127 1.15 3.05 -10.45
C GLY A 127 -0.19 3.42 -11.10
N ARG A 128 -1.12 2.47 -11.27
CA ARG A 128 -2.44 2.69 -11.89
C ARG A 128 -3.49 3.04 -10.85
N HIS A 129 -3.32 4.18 -10.18
CA HIS A 129 -4.15 4.58 -9.03
C HIS A 129 -5.64 4.77 -9.36
N ARG A 130 -5.97 5.41 -10.48
CA ARG A 130 -7.38 5.62 -10.89
C ARG A 130 -8.15 4.32 -11.09
N GLU A 131 -7.50 3.31 -11.65
CA GLU A 131 -8.12 2.00 -11.84
C GLU A 131 -8.21 1.22 -10.53
N ALA A 132 -7.22 1.37 -9.65
CA ALA A 132 -7.26 0.78 -8.31
C ALA A 132 -8.46 1.31 -7.51
N GLN A 133 -8.74 2.62 -7.57
CA GLN A 133 -9.92 3.23 -6.92
C GLN A 133 -11.23 2.63 -7.42
N LYS A 134 -11.42 2.52 -8.74
CA LYS A 134 -12.61 1.87 -9.31
C LYS A 134 -12.80 0.44 -8.80
N MET A 135 -11.72 -0.32 -8.64
CA MET A 135 -11.80 -1.69 -8.11
C MET A 135 -12.13 -1.71 -6.62
N LEU A 136 -11.64 -0.74 -5.84
CA LEU A 136 -11.99 -0.59 -4.42
C LEU A 136 -13.44 -0.17 -4.23
N ASP A 137 -13.96 0.71 -5.08
CA ASP A 137 -15.37 1.11 -5.05
C ASP A 137 -16.28 -0.10 -5.31
N VAL A 138 -15.95 -0.90 -6.33
CA VAL A 138 -16.67 -2.17 -6.59
C VAL A 138 -16.55 -3.13 -5.41
N ALA A 139 -15.37 -3.25 -4.78
CA ALA A 139 -15.20 -4.11 -3.61
C ALA A 139 -16.10 -3.68 -2.43
N ILE A 140 -16.23 -2.38 -2.20
CA ILE A 140 -17.07 -1.80 -1.15
C ILE A 140 -18.55 -1.97 -1.50
N GLU A 141 -18.95 -1.84 -2.76
CA GLU A 141 -20.31 -2.15 -3.20
C GLU A 141 -20.68 -3.61 -2.93
N LYS A 142 -19.75 -4.55 -3.18
CA LYS A 142 -19.98 -5.98 -2.92
C LYS A 142 -19.97 -6.32 -1.44
N ASN A 143 -19.07 -5.71 -0.67
CA ASN A 143 -19.01 -5.89 0.78
C ASN A 143 -18.74 -4.54 1.46
N PRO A 144 -19.81 -3.82 1.87
CA PRO A 144 -19.69 -2.51 2.49
C PRO A 144 -18.93 -2.50 3.82
N ARG A 145 -18.83 -3.66 4.49
CA ARG A 145 -18.13 -3.83 5.77
C ARG A 145 -16.69 -4.31 5.61
N HIS A 146 -16.16 -4.39 4.39
CA HIS A 146 -14.80 -4.84 4.16
C HIS A 146 -13.77 -3.78 4.62
N PHE A 147 -13.25 -3.94 5.84
CA PHE A 147 -12.32 -3.00 6.48
C PHE A 147 -11.13 -2.62 5.57
N LEU A 148 -10.42 -3.61 5.02
CA LEU A 148 -9.24 -3.38 4.19
C LEU A 148 -9.54 -2.56 2.92
N ALA A 149 -10.77 -2.63 2.39
CA ALA A 149 -11.15 -1.91 1.18
C ALA A 149 -11.29 -0.41 1.47
N HIS A 150 -11.92 -0.07 2.60
CA HIS A 150 -12.01 1.32 3.08
C HIS A 150 -10.65 1.89 3.44
N GLU A 151 -9.81 1.10 4.13
CA GLU A 151 -8.45 1.50 4.47
C GLU A 151 -7.63 1.80 3.21
N LEU A 152 -7.66 0.92 2.21
CA LEU A 152 -6.94 1.14 0.96
C LEU A 152 -7.52 2.30 0.16
N ARG A 153 -8.83 2.53 0.21
CA ARG A 153 -9.46 3.69 -0.44
C ARG A 153 -8.95 4.99 0.18
N ASN A 154 -8.99 5.11 1.50
CA ASN A 154 -8.49 6.29 2.22
C ASN A 154 -6.96 6.43 2.06
N GLY A 155 -6.20 5.34 2.08
CA GLY A 155 -4.76 5.36 1.79
C GLY A 155 -4.39 5.58 0.31
N THR A 156 -5.36 5.59 -0.62
CA THR A 156 -5.15 6.04 -2.00
C THR A 156 -5.44 7.51 -2.20
N THR A 157 -6.32 8.10 -1.38
CA THR A 157 -6.41 9.56 -1.32
C THR A 157 -5.08 10.15 -0.85
N ASP A 158 -4.35 9.48 0.04
CA ASP A 158 -3.05 10.00 0.55
C ASP A 158 -1.88 9.91 -0.47
N ALA A 159 -1.98 9.07 -1.50
CA ALA A 159 -1.00 8.99 -2.59
C ALA A 159 -1.42 9.77 -3.85
N GLY A 160 -2.58 10.43 -3.80
CA GLY A 160 -3.08 11.36 -4.79
C GLY A 160 -3.74 12.51 -4.05
N THR A 161 -2.91 13.34 -3.42
CA THR A 161 -3.24 14.69 -2.92
C THR A 161 -4.74 15.00 -2.73
N PRO A 162 -5.25 14.93 -1.49
CA PRO A 162 -6.20 15.91 -0.98
C PRO A 162 -5.42 17.12 -0.43
N ALA A 163 -4.08 17.04 -0.40
CA ALA A 163 -3.16 18.00 0.18
C ALA A 163 -2.65 19.06 -0.82
N ALA A 164 -3.27 19.24 -2.00
CA ALA A 164 -3.08 20.48 -2.75
C ALA A 164 -4.06 21.57 -2.27
N ASP A 165 -5.26 21.15 -1.84
CA ASP A 165 -6.31 22.06 -1.36
C ASP A 165 -6.32 22.18 0.18
N SER A 166 -5.57 21.32 0.89
CA SER A 166 -5.46 21.32 2.35
C SER A 166 -4.03 21.37 2.89
N MET A 167 -3.01 21.47 2.02
CA MET A 167 -1.72 21.99 2.47
C MET A 167 -1.93 23.47 2.72
N TRP A 168 -1.65 23.88 3.95
CA TRP A 168 -1.83 25.22 4.53
C TRP A 168 -1.11 26.36 3.77
N PHE A 169 -0.53 26.08 2.59
CA PHE A 169 0.30 26.95 1.77
C PHE A 169 0.09 26.69 0.26
N GLY A 170 -1.16 26.72 -0.23
CA GLY A 170 -1.45 26.68 -1.68
C GLY A 170 -1.06 28.00 -2.39
N PRO A 171 -1.02 28.08 -3.73
CA PRO A 171 -0.73 29.32 -4.45
C PRO A 171 -1.73 30.46 -4.18
N ASP A 172 -2.96 30.13 -3.74
CA ASP A 172 -3.96 31.12 -3.32
C ASP A 172 -3.68 31.69 -1.91
N PHE A 173 -2.93 30.98 -1.06
CA PHE A 173 -2.48 31.48 0.25
C PHE A 173 -1.62 32.74 0.11
N PHE A 174 -0.76 32.79 -0.90
CA PHE A 174 0.04 33.99 -1.18
C PHE A 174 -0.83 35.16 -1.70
N LYS A 175 -1.95 34.88 -2.36
CA LYS A 175 -2.88 35.90 -2.83
C LYS A 175 -3.64 36.54 -1.67
N ASP A 176 -4.11 35.75 -0.71
CA ASP A 176 -4.81 36.22 0.48
C ASP A 176 -3.87 36.96 1.45
N ILE A 177 -2.62 36.50 1.60
CA ILE A 177 -1.59 37.21 2.38
C ILE A 177 -1.24 38.58 1.80
N LEU A 178 -1.17 38.69 0.47
CA LEU A 178 -0.79 39.95 -0.18
C LEU A 178 -1.93 40.98 -0.19
N THR A 179 -3.16 40.59 0.11
CA THR A 179 -4.35 41.46 0.06
C THR A 179 -4.90 41.85 1.43
N ASP A 180 -4.54 41.15 2.51
CA ASP A 180 -5.01 41.45 3.87
C ASP A 180 -4.01 42.31 4.68
N TRP A 181 -4.45 43.51 5.09
CA TRP A 181 -3.64 44.50 5.81
C TRP A 181 -3.08 43.99 7.15
N ARG A 182 -3.71 42.98 7.75
CA ARG A 182 -3.25 42.37 9.01
C ARG A 182 -2.01 41.48 8.84
N PHE A 183 -1.78 40.96 7.64
CA PHE A 183 -0.61 40.12 7.33
C PHE A 183 0.57 40.93 6.80
N LEU A 184 0.33 42.13 6.25
CA LEU A 184 1.39 43.08 5.90
C LEU A 184 2.25 43.49 7.11
N SER A 185 1.69 43.56 8.33
CA SER A 185 2.48 43.78 9.55
C SER A 185 3.38 42.60 9.92
N ILE A 186 2.99 41.37 9.59
CA ILE A 186 3.78 40.16 9.85
C ILE A 186 4.89 40.04 8.80
N LEU A 187 4.61 40.37 7.54
CA LEU A 187 5.63 40.49 6.48
C LEU A 187 6.61 41.64 6.75
N ALA A 188 6.16 42.76 7.33
CA ALA A 188 7.03 43.84 7.79
C ALA A 188 7.99 43.36 8.89
N LEU A 189 7.54 42.52 9.83
CA LEU A 189 8.40 41.91 10.83
C LEU A 189 9.40 40.90 10.23
N PHE A 190 9.06 40.24 9.13
CA PHE A 190 9.95 39.29 8.46
C PHE A 190 10.93 39.91 7.46
N PHE A 191 10.61 41.06 6.85
CA PHE A 191 11.45 41.70 5.82
C PHE A 191 12.04 43.06 6.24
N ILE A 192 11.32 43.87 7.02
CA ILE A 192 11.80 45.20 7.44
C ILE A 192 12.64 45.08 8.71
N TRP A 193 12.27 44.20 9.64
CA TRP A 193 12.99 44.04 10.90
C TRP A 193 14.43 43.50 10.74
N PRO A 194 14.71 42.50 9.89
CA PRO A 194 16.10 42.05 9.69
C PRO A 194 16.99 43.13 9.06
N GLY A 195 16.44 43.91 8.12
CA GLY A 195 17.14 45.06 7.53
C GLY A 195 17.42 46.15 8.57
N TYR A 196 16.46 46.40 9.48
CA TYR A 196 16.64 47.33 10.60
C TYR A 196 17.69 46.86 11.61
N CYS A 197 17.75 45.56 11.93
CA CYS A 197 18.80 44.99 12.77
C CYS A 197 20.19 45.19 12.15
N VAL A 198 20.35 44.93 10.85
CA VAL A 198 21.64 45.14 10.15
C VAL A 198 22.01 46.62 10.10
N TYR A 199 21.05 47.52 9.85
CA TYR A 199 21.27 48.96 9.87
C TYR A 199 21.71 49.45 11.25
N ARG A 200 21.04 49.02 12.34
CA ARG A 200 21.40 49.39 13.72
C ARG A 200 22.76 48.86 14.13
N VAL A 201 23.15 47.66 13.68
CA VAL A 201 24.51 47.14 13.88
C VAL A 201 25.53 48.02 13.16
N TYR A 202 25.26 48.39 11.91
CA TYR A 202 26.17 49.23 11.12
C TYR A 202 26.36 50.63 11.72
N THR A 203 25.28 51.30 12.13
CA THR A 203 25.37 52.62 12.75
C THR A 203 25.97 52.53 14.17
N GLY A 204 25.61 51.51 14.94
CA GLY A 204 26.09 51.30 16.30
C GLY A 204 27.59 51.01 16.38
N LEU A 205 28.15 50.33 15.38
CA LEU A 205 29.60 50.14 15.21
C LEU A 205 30.36 51.46 14.98
N GLN A 206 29.71 52.48 14.40
CA GLN A 206 30.33 53.79 14.16
C GLN A 206 30.19 54.72 15.37
N THR A 207 29.11 54.60 16.14
CA THR A 207 28.80 55.50 17.27
C THR A 207 29.15 54.93 18.64
N GLY A 208 29.52 53.65 18.74
CA GLY A 208 29.86 52.98 20.00
C GLY A 208 28.65 52.70 20.90
N ASP A 209 27.48 52.46 20.31
CA ASP A 209 26.22 52.25 21.04
C ASP A 209 26.22 50.86 21.74
N PRO A 210 26.01 50.77 23.08
CA PRO A 210 26.03 49.49 23.80
C PRO A 210 24.96 48.49 23.37
N ASP A 211 23.86 48.95 22.77
CA ASP A 211 22.77 48.08 22.30
C ASP A 211 23.13 47.31 21.00
N THR A 212 24.26 47.62 20.37
CA THR A 212 24.73 47.00 19.12
C THR A 212 24.85 45.47 19.23
N ALA A 213 25.28 44.97 20.39
CA ALA A 213 25.46 43.54 20.63
C ALA A 213 24.12 42.76 20.61
N TYR A 214 23.04 43.38 21.08
CA TYR A 214 21.70 42.78 21.08
C TYR A 214 21.17 42.61 19.65
N TYR A 215 21.28 43.65 18.82
CA TYR A 215 20.84 43.59 17.42
C TYR A 215 21.70 42.66 16.55
N PHE A 216 23.00 42.52 16.87
CA PHE A 216 23.89 41.58 16.20
C PHE A 216 23.48 40.12 16.45
N TRP A 217 23.17 39.75 17.69
CA TRP A 217 22.75 38.40 18.04
C TRP A 217 21.45 38.00 17.32
N TRP A 218 20.46 38.90 17.29
CA TRP A 218 19.21 38.67 16.55
C TRP A 218 19.39 38.56 15.04
N ALA A 219 20.30 39.33 14.44
CA ALA A 219 20.62 39.21 13.01
C ALA A 219 21.22 37.84 12.68
N VAL A 220 22.12 37.31 13.52
CA VAL A 220 22.73 35.97 13.34
C VAL A 220 21.69 34.86 13.47
N VAL A 221 20.79 34.93 14.46
CA VAL A 221 19.74 33.92 14.65
C VAL A 221 18.79 33.85 13.45
N MET A 222 18.39 35.01 12.91
CA MET A 222 17.45 35.09 11.80
C MET A 222 18.07 34.68 10.46
N ILE A 223 19.37 34.97 10.23
CA ILE A 223 20.09 34.60 9.00
C ILE A 223 20.61 33.15 9.05
N GLY A 224 20.91 32.62 10.25
CA GLY A 224 21.50 31.29 10.43
C GLY A 224 20.53 30.11 10.37
N ALA A 225 19.23 30.34 10.58
CA ALA A 225 18.22 29.26 10.61
C ALA A 225 18.10 28.44 9.29
N PRO A 226 18.18 29.03 8.08
CA PRO A 226 18.10 28.26 6.83
C PRO A 226 19.38 27.46 6.52
N ILE A 227 20.55 27.94 6.96
CA ILE A 227 21.85 27.32 6.66
C ILE A 227 22.07 26.09 7.54
N GLY A 228 21.66 26.14 8.82
CA GLY A 228 21.76 25.00 9.74
C GLY A 228 20.90 23.80 9.34
N LEU A 229 19.71 24.04 8.78
CA LEU A 229 18.81 22.98 8.30
C LEU A 229 19.34 22.26 7.05
N ASN A 230 19.99 22.98 6.13
CA ASN A 230 20.60 22.37 4.95
C ASN A 230 21.81 21.49 5.29
N VAL A 231 22.65 21.91 6.23
CA VAL A 231 23.81 21.12 6.68
C VAL A 231 23.37 19.84 7.43
N LEU A 232 22.32 19.92 8.26
CA LEU A 232 21.73 18.75 8.91
C LEU A 232 21.10 17.77 7.91
N LYS A 233 20.46 18.29 6.86
CA LYS A 233 19.89 17.48 5.78
C LYS A 233 20.99 16.76 4.97
N GLU A 234 22.05 17.47 4.59
CA GLU A 234 23.20 16.86 3.88
C GLU A 234 23.95 15.83 4.74
N TRP A 235 23.99 16.01 6.06
CA TRP A 235 24.58 15.05 6.98
C TRP A 235 23.73 13.78 7.12
N TRP A 236 22.40 13.89 7.13
CA TRP A 236 21.48 12.75 7.21
C TRP A 236 21.45 11.92 5.91
N GLU A 237 21.60 12.56 4.74
CA GLU A 237 21.62 11.87 3.44
C GLU A 237 22.94 11.11 3.15
N ARG A 238 23.98 11.28 3.99
CA ARG A 238 25.28 10.60 3.87
C ARG A 238 25.47 9.40 4.81
N GLN A 239 24.47 9.08 5.63
CA GLN A 239 24.40 7.84 6.46
C GLN A 239 23.63 6.76 5.71
#